data_AF-A0A4Z1C9D0-F1
#
_entry.id   AF-A0A4Z1C9D0-F1
#
_cell.length_a   1.000
_cell.length_b   1.000
_cell.length_c   1.000
_cell.angle_alpha   90.00
_cell.angle_beta   90.00
_cell.angle_gamma   90.00
#
_symmetry.space_group_name_H-M   'P 1'
#
loop_
_entity.id
_entity.type
_entity.pdbx_description
1 polymer ?
#
loop_
_entity_poly.entity_id
_entity_poly.type
_entity_poly.pdbx_seq_one_letter_code
_entity_poly.pdbx_strand_id
1 'polypeptide(L)'
;ALARSGAEAVMVARGAQGRPWLLAQIAHDLWGCPAPLIPQGAALADLVEAHYLDILDFYGAEPGLRVARKHLGWYAEAAGAPLRDQMLRAPSPAATVELIRRAFADAPGRAAA
;
A
#
# COMPACT_ATOMS: atom_id res chain seq x y z
N ALA A 1 20.55 -9.91 4.70
CA ALA A 1 20.97 -8.88 5.68
C ALA A 1 21.30 -9.51 7.02
N LEU A 2 20.34 -10.17 7.69
CA LEU A 2 20.53 -10.86 8.98
C LEU A 2 21.78 -11.75 9.03
N ALA A 3 21.91 -12.70 8.10
CA ALA A 3 23.08 -13.60 8.06
C ALA A 3 24.43 -12.87 7.92
N ARG A 4 24.46 -11.72 7.23
CA ARG A 4 25.68 -10.92 7.04
C ARG A 4 26.01 -10.05 8.26
N SER A 5 25.00 -9.60 8.99
CA SER A 5 25.17 -8.70 10.13
C SER A 5 25.23 -9.43 11.47
N GLY A 6 24.81 -10.70 11.55
CA GLY A 6 24.63 -11.41 12.81
C GLY A 6 23.52 -10.82 13.69
N ALA A 7 22.64 -10.00 13.12
CA ALA A 7 21.55 -9.37 13.86
C ALA A 7 20.37 -10.35 14.04
N GLU A 8 19.61 -10.16 15.12
CA GLU A 8 18.41 -10.97 15.43
C GLU A 8 17.14 -10.39 14.79
N ALA A 9 17.15 -9.11 14.43
CA ALA A 9 16.01 -8.42 13.83
C ALA A 9 16.44 -7.49 12.69
N VAL A 10 15.49 -7.16 11.81
CA VAL A 10 15.64 -6.15 10.76
C VAL A 10 14.53 -5.13 10.84
N MET A 11 14.87 -3.87 10.58
CA MET A 11 13.90 -2.79 10.42
C MET A 11 13.60 -2.60 8.93
N VAL A 12 12.32 -2.62 8.57
CA VAL A 12 11.86 -2.38 7.20
C VAL A 12 11.15 -1.04 7.15
N ALA A 13 11.76 -0.08 6.44
CA ALA A 13 11.19 1.25 6.24
C ALA A 13 10.57 1.37 4.84
N ARG A 14 11.30 2.01 3.90
CA ARG A 14 10.83 2.27 2.53
C ARG A 14 10.39 1.02 1.76
N GLY A 15 10.97 -0.14 2.08
CA GLY A 15 10.60 -1.41 1.43
C GLY A 15 9.11 -1.76 1.54
N ALA A 16 8.45 -1.40 2.64
CA ALA A 16 7.04 -1.71 2.91
C ALA A 16 6.06 -0.65 2.37
N GLN A 17 6.54 0.47 1.83
CA GLN A 17 5.68 1.53 1.28
C GLN A 17 4.89 0.98 0.09
N GLY A 18 3.56 1.12 0.14
CA GLY A 18 2.64 0.58 -0.89
C GLY A 18 2.45 -0.94 -0.87
N ARG A 19 3.08 -1.65 0.09
CA ARG A 19 2.99 -3.11 0.26
C ARG A 19 2.92 -3.48 1.75
N PRO A 20 1.83 -3.13 2.48
CA PRO A 20 1.75 -3.37 3.92
C PRO A 20 1.88 -4.86 4.29
N TRP A 21 1.45 -5.78 3.42
CA TRP A 21 1.61 -7.23 3.57
C TRP A 21 3.07 -7.72 3.53
N LEU A 22 4.03 -6.88 3.11
CA LEU A 22 5.44 -7.27 2.97
C LEU A 22 6.04 -7.75 4.30
N LEU A 23 5.64 -7.17 5.43
CA LEU A 23 6.17 -7.57 6.73
C LEU A 23 5.78 -9.02 7.07
N ALA A 24 4.55 -9.41 6.74
CA ALA A 24 4.09 -10.78 6.92
C ALA A 24 4.80 -11.74 5.95
N GLN A 25 5.10 -11.30 4.72
CA GLN A 25 5.90 -12.10 3.78
C GLN A 25 7.32 -12.34 4.30
N ILE A 26 7.99 -11.29 4.77
CA ILE A 26 9.32 -11.40 5.39
C ILE A 26 9.27 -12.35 6.59
N ALA A 27 8.21 -12.28 7.39
CA ALA A 27 8.06 -13.17 8.54
C ALA A 27 7.83 -14.64 8.14
N HIS A 28 7.04 -14.88 7.09
CA HIS A 28 6.88 -16.20 6.50
C HIS A 28 8.23 -16.76 6.02
N ASP A 29 8.99 -15.97 5.25
CA ASP A 29 10.24 -16.42 4.63
C ASP A 29 11.35 -16.69 5.66
N LEU A 30 11.41 -15.91 6.75
CA LEU A 30 12.46 -16.02 7.77
C LEU A 30 12.14 -17.02 8.88
N TRP A 31 10.86 -17.11 9.28
CA TRP A 31 10.46 -17.83 10.51
C TRP A 31 9.32 -18.83 10.29
N GLY A 32 8.85 -19.02 9.06
CA GLY A 32 7.79 -19.97 8.75
C GLY A 32 6.42 -19.58 9.30
N CYS A 33 6.19 -18.30 9.62
CA CYS A 33 4.86 -17.78 9.96
C CYS A 33 3.86 -18.04 8.80
N PRO A 34 2.54 -17.99 9.02
CA PRO A 34 1.58 -18.14 7.91
C PRO A 34 1.83 -17.13 6.78
N ALA A 35 1.79 -17.61 5.53
CA ALA A 35 1.96 -16.75 4.36
C ALA A 35 0.81 -15.72 4.29
N PRO A 36 1.09 -14.45 3.95
CA PRO A 36 0.03 -13.47 3.82
C PRO A 36 -0.80 -13.72 2.56
N LEU A 37 -2.08 -13.35 2.63
CA LEU A 37 -2.87 -13.15 1.41
C LEU A 37 -2.43 -11.84 0.76
N ILE A 38 -1.84 -11.93 -0.43
CA ILE A 38 -1.47 -10.75 -1.22
C ILE A 38 -2.72 -10.31 -2.01
N PRO A 39 -3.30 -9.14 -1.72
CA PRO A 39 -4.50 -8.68 -2.40
C PRO A 39 -4.19 -8.32 -3.85
N GLN A 40 -5.12 -8.61 -4.75
CA GLN A 40 -5.01 -8.36 -6.19
C GLN A 40 -6.34 -7.80 -6.71
N GLY A 41 -6.28 -7.05 -7.81
CA GLY A 41 -7.46 -6.50 -8.46
C GLY A 41 -8.40 -5.79 -7.48
N ALA A 42 -9.68 -6.17 -7.50
CA ALA A 42 -10.70 -5.61 -6.61
C ALA A 42 -10.31 -5.64 -5.11
N ALA A 43 -9.69 -6.71 -4.63
CA ALA A 43 -9.26 -6.80 -3.23
C ALA A 43 -8.13 -5.83 -2.89
N LEU A 44 -7.26 -5.53 -3.88
CA LEU A 44 -6.26 -4.48 -3.72
C LEU A 44 -6.91 -3.09 -3.71
N ALA A 45 -7.89 -2.86 -4.58
CA ALA A 45 -8.65 -1.62 -4.58
C ALA A 45 -9.38 -1.39 -3.24
N ASP A 46 -10.02 -2.43 -2.68
CA ASP A 46 -10.66 -2.40 -1.36
C ASP A 46 -9.68 -2.01 -0.26
N LEU A 47 -8.50 -2.65 -0.24
CA LEU A 47 -7.47 -2.35 0.76
C LEU A 47 -6.96 -0.91 0.65
N VAL A 48 -6.73 -0.42 -0.57
CA VAL A 48 -6.24 0.94 -0.80
C VAL A 48 -7.29 1.98 -0.41
N GLU A 49 -8.56 1.73 -0.74
CA GLU A 49 -9.67 2.59 -0.36
C GLU A 49 -9.87 2.64 1.15
N ALA A 50 -9.90 1.48 1.81
CA ALA A 50 -10.03 1.42 3.27
C ALA A 50 -8.91 2.22 3.94
N HIS A 51 -7.66 2.00 3.54
CA HIS A 51 -6.52 2.75 4.10
C HIS A 51 -6.59 4.25 3.78
N TYR A 52 -7.09 4.63 2.60
CA TYR A 52 -7.32 6.02 2.25
C TYR A 52 -8.33 6.68 3.20
N LEU A 53 -9.46 6.03 3.46
CA LEU A 53 -10.51 6.52 4.34
C LEU A 53 -10.04 6.58 5.80
N ASP A 54 -9.30 5.56 6.27
CA ASP A 54 -8.72 5.54 7.61
C ASP A 54 -7.76 6.71 7.84
N ILE A 55 -6.96 7.09 6.84
CA ILE A 55 -6.08 8.26 6.92
C ILE A 55 -6.90 9.55 7.07
N LEU A 56 -8.00 9.69 6.34
CA LEU A 56 -8.85 10.87 6.44
C LEU A 56 -9.57 10.96 7.79
N ASP A 57 -10.05 9.83 8.30
CA ASP A 57 -10.69 9.75 9.61
C ASP A 57 -9.70 10.12 10.73
N PHE A 58 -8.48 9.57 10.67
CA PHE A 58 -7.46 9.79 11.69
C PHE A 58 -6.90 11.21 11.71
N TYR A 59 -6.56 11.79 10.55
CA TYR A 59 -5.90 13.09 10.46
C TYR A 59 -6.87 14.27 10.25
N GLY A 60 -8.16 14.00 10.02
CA GLY A 60 -9.13 14.98 9.55
C GLY A 60 -8.93 15.36 8.08
N ALA A 61 -9.93 16.00 7.48
CA ALA A 61 -10.03 16.18 6.03
C ALA A 61 -8.79 16.87 5.39
N GLU A 62 -8.42 18.06 5.85
CA GLU A 62 -7.35 18.86 5.23
C GLU A 62 -5.93 18.27 5.42
N PRO A 63 -5.49 17.90 6.64
CA PRO A 63 -4.20 17.24 6.82
C PRO A 63 -4.19 15.84 6.21
N GLY A 64 -5.29 15.09 6.33
CA GLY A 64 -5.45 13.73 5.82
C GLY A 64 -5.26 13.67 4.30
N LEU A 65 -5.78 14.63 3.53
CA LEU A 65 -5.60 14.66 2.08
C LEU A 65 -4.12 14.78 1.65
N ARG A 66 -3.28 15.48 2.43
CA ARG A 66 -1.85 15.59 2.13
C ARG A 66 -1.12 14.29 2.47
N VAL A 67 -1.45 13.68 3.60
CA VAL A 67 -0.88 12.39 4.02
C VAL A 67 -1.28 11.29 3.03
N ALA A 68 -2.57 11.18 2.73
CA ALA A 68 -3.14 10.18 1.84
C ALA A 68 -2.48 10.16 0.45
N ARG A 69 -2.22 11.34 -0.15
CA ARG A 69 -1.55 11.44 -1.45
C ARG A 69 -0.20 10.73 -1.48
N LYS A 70 0.56 10.78 -0.39
CA LYS A 70 1.83 10.04 -0.27
C LYS A 70 1.61 8.53 -0.38
N HIS A 71 0.63 8.00 0.37
CA HIS A 71 0.32 6.58 0.40
C HIS A 71 -0.25 6.06 -0.93
N LEU A 72 -1.13 6.83 -1.56
CA LEU A 72 -1.65 6.52 -2.90
C LEU A 72 -0.53 6.46 -3.94
N GLY A 73 0.42 7.40 -3.87
CA GLY A 73 1.59 7.41 -4.72
C GLY A 73 2.42 6.12 -4.59
N TRP A 74 2.61 5.64 -3.36
CA TRP A 74 3.32 4.39 -3.08
C TRP A 74 2.60 3.14 -3.57
N TYR A 75 1.28 3.04 -3.34
CA TYR A 75 0.50 1.91 -3.85
C TYR A 75 0.53 1.86 -5.37
N ALA A 76 0.36 3.01 -6.04
CA ALA A 76 0.36 3.05 -7.49
C ALA A 76 1.71 2.63 -8.09
N GLU A 77 2.82 3.07 -7.48
CA GLU A 77 4.16 2.66 -7.88
C GLU A 77 4.39 1.15 -7.66
N ALA A 78 4.03 0.65 -6.48
CA ALA A 78 4.21 -0.75 -6.13
C ALA A 78 3.42 -1.69 -7.05
N ALA A 79 2.15 -1.36 -7.33
CA ALA A 79 1.26 -2.17 -8.16
C ALA A 79 1.44 -1.94 -9.68
N GLY A 80 2.16 -0.87 -10.08
CA GLY A 80 2.19 -0.43 -11.48
C GLY A 80 0.81 0.07 -11.95
N ALA A 81 0.01 0.64 -11.04
CA ALA A 81 -1.35 1.04 -11.33
C ALA A 81 -1.38 2.28 -12.26
N PRO A 82 -2.32 2.34 -13.22
CA PRO A 82 -2.54 3.54 -14.02
C PRO A 82 -3.12 4.69 -13.17
N LEU A 83 -3.31 5.85 -13.80
CA LEU A 83 -4.02 7.00 -13.21
C LEU A 83 -3.40 7.59 -11.92
N ARG A 84 -2.18 7.21 -11.55
CA ARG A 84 -1.43 7.76 -10.39
C ARG A 84 -1.56 9.28 -10.31
N ASP A 85 -1.24 9.93 -11.42
CA ASP A 85 -1.23 11.38 -11.56
C ASP A 85 -2.60 12.03 -11.33
N GLN A 86 -3.68 11.35 -11.72
CA GLN A 86 -5.05 11.81 -11.49
C GLN A 86 -5.45 11.61 -10.02
N MET A 87 -5.12 10.47 -9.42
CA MET A 87 -5.37 10.20 -8.00
C MET A 87 -4.71 11.25 -7.10
N LEU A 88 -3.47 11.64 -7.41
CA LEU A 88 -2.72 12.63 -6.60
C LEU A 88 -3.24 14.07 -6.73
N ARG A 89 -4.09 14.34 -7.73
CA ARG A 89 -4.66 15.67 -8.01
C ARG A 89 -6.19 15.69 -7.90
N ALA A 90 -6.80 14.62 -7.40
CA ALA A 90 -8.25 14.51 -7.30
C ALA A 90 -8.83 15.66 -6.44
N PRO A 91 -9.93 16.28 -6.87
CA PRO A 91 -10.46 17.49 -6.21
C PRO A 91 -11.26 17.19 -4.94
N SER A 92 -11.57 15.92 -4.66
CA SER A 92 -12.38 15.53 -3.50
C SER A 92 -12.09 14.09 -3.06
N PRO A 93 -12.48 13.72 -1.83
CA PRO A 93 -12.41 12.33 -1.38
C PRO A 93 -13.20 11.37 -2.25
N ALA A 94 -14.43 11.73 -2.63
CA ALA A 94 -15.27 10.91 -3.50
C ALA A 94 -14.60 10.68 -4.88
N ALA A 95 -14.01 11.72 -5.48
CA ALA A 95 -13.28 11.57 -6.74
C ALA A 95 -12.02 10.70 -6.59
N THR A 96 -11.35 10.76 -5.43
CA THR A 96 -10.19 9.93 -5.13
C THR A 96 -10.58 8.46 -5.03
N VAL A 97 -11.67 8.15 -4.34
CA VAL A 97 -12.23 6.79 -4.20
C VAL A 97 -12.54 6.17 -5.57
N GLU A 98 -13.23 6.91 -6.44
CA GLU A 98 -13.53 6.45 -7.81
C GLU A 98 -12.24 6.14 -8.59
N LEU A 99 -11.22 7.00 -8.47
CA LEU A 99 -9.95 6.78 -9.15
C LEU A 99 -9.17 5.59 -8.55
N ILE A 100 -9.24 5.35 -7.24
CA ILE A 100 -8.67 4.15 -6.61
C ILE A 100 -9.31 2.90 -7.20
N ARG A 101 -10.64 2.84 -7.24
CA ARG A 101 -11.38 1.70 -7.80
C ARG A 101 -10.93 1.41 -9.22
N ARG A 102 -10.86 2.42 -10.07
CA ARG A 102 -10.43 2.28 -11.47
C ARG A 102 -8.96 1.94 -11.63
N ALA A 103 -8.08 2.51 -10.81
CA ALA A 103 -6.64 2.29 -10.92
C ALA A 103 -6.24 0.88 -10.46
N PHE A 104 -6.91 0.32 -9.46
CA PHE A 104 -6.50 -0.93 -8.84
C PHE A 104 -7.38 -2.14 -9.20
N ALA A 105 -8.51 -1.97 -9.90
CA ALA A 105 -9.46 -3.05 -10.24
C ALA A 105 -8.82 -4.31 -10.84
N ASP A 106 -7.78 -4.15 -11.67
CA ASP A 106 -7.05 -5.24 -12.33
C ASP A 106 -5.55 -5.27 -11.97
N ALA A 107 -5.14 -4.50 -10.96
CA ALA A 107 -3.73 -4.34 -10.63
C ALA A 107 -3.17 -5.60 -9.96
N PRO A 108 -1.95 -6.04 -10.34
CA PRO A 108 -1.33 -7.19 -9.71
C PRO A 108 -0.90 -6.85 -8.27
N GLY A 109 -1.23 -7.73 -7.34
CA GLY A 109 -0.62 -7.72 -6.02
C GLY A 109 0.84 -8.16 -6.12
N ARG A 110 1.79 -7.26 -5.86
CA ARG A 110 3.22 -7.62 -5.93
C ARG A 110 3.76 -8.15 -4.61
N ALA A 111 4.47 -9.27 -4.69
CA ALA A 111 5.22 -9.86 -3.58
C ALA A 111 6.53 -9.11 -3.29
N ALA A 112 7.26 -9.57 -2.25
CA ALA A 112 8.67 -9.22 -2.07
C ALA A 112 9.47 -9.74 -3.28
N ALA A 113 10.46 -8.96 -3.73
CA ALA A 113 11.42 -9.35 -4.76
C ALA A 113 12.75 -9.72 -4.12
#